data_AF-A0A9X8VHK1-F1
#
_entry.id   AF-A0A9X8VHK1-F1
#
_cell.length_a   1.000
_cell.length_b   1.000
_cell.length_c   1.000
_cell.angle_alpha   90.00
_cell.angle_beta   90.00
_cell.angle_gamma   90.00
#
_symmetry.space_group_name_H-M   'P 1'
#
loop_
_entity.id
_entity.type
_entity.pdbx_description
1 polymer ?
#
loop_
_entity_poly.entity_id
_entity_poly.type
_entity_poly.pdbx_seq_one_letter_code
_entity_poly.pdbx_strand_id
1 'polypeptide(L)' 'GKDYCKNPSDAWPIICANKISLNPDNQSDSPQWQARMSTQGGEWQADSASPLRAAMICFLMSRQVN' A
#
# COMPACT_ATOMS: atom_id res chain seq x y z
N GLY A 1 -1.88 -6.64 -19.68
CA GLY A 1 -1.23 -6.91 -18.38
C GLY A 1 -1.85 -5.99 -17.37
N LYS A 2 -2.11 -6.46 -16.14
CA LYS A 2 -2.66 -5.60 -15.08
C LYS A 2 -1.51 -4.93 -14.35
N ASP A 3 -1.48 -3.61 -14.39
CA ASP A 3 -0.45 -2.79 -13.75
C ASP A 3 -0.97 -2.29 -12.39
N TYR A 4 -0.99 -3.16 -11.39
CA TYR A 4 -1.47 -2.84 -10.04
C TYR A 4 -0.67 -1.71 -9.34
N CYS A 5 0.53 -1.39 -9.84
CA CYS A 5 1.36 -0.31 -9.31
C CYS A 5 1.16 1.04 -10.05
N LYS A 6 0.45 1.05 -11.19
CA LYS A 6 0.25 2.24 -12.04
C LYS A 6 -1.22 2.54 -12.35
N ASN A 7 -2.09 1.54 -12.32
CA ASN A 7 -3.52 1.68 -12.59
C ASN A 7 -4.33 1.59 -11.28
N PRO A 8 -5.03 2.66 -10.89
CA PRO A 8 -5.87 2.63 -9.71
C PRO A 8 -7.03 1.65 -9.86
N SER A 9 -7.61 1.47 -11.05
CA SER A 9 -8.73 0.53 -11.26
C SER A 9 -8.37 -0.93 -10.97
N ASP A 10 -7.13 -1.33 -11.25
CA ASP A 10 -6.65 -2.68 -10.96
C ASP A 10 -6.31 -2.84 -9.46
N ALA A 11 -5.78 -1.79 -8.83
CA ALA A 11 -5.34 -1.79 -7.44
C ALA A 11 -6.48 -1.54 -6.42
N TRP A 12 -7.50 -0.79 -6.81
CA TRP A 12 -8.60 -0.34 -5.94
C TRP A 12 -9.35 -1.48 -5.27
N PRO A 13 -9.71 -2.58 -5.97
CA PRO A 13 -10.35 -3.72 -5.32
C PRO A 13 -9.50 -4.32 -4.20
N ILE A 14 -8.17 -4.36 -4.36
CA ILE A 14 -7.23 -4.89 -3.35
C ILE A 14 -7.15 -3.94 -2.14
N ILE A 15 -7.06 -2.63 -2.40
CA ILE A 15 -7.01 -1.59 -1.37
C ILE A 15 -8.28 -1.64 -0.51
N CYS A 16 -9.46 -1.69 -1.13
CA CYS A 16 -10.73 -1.78 -0.41
C CYS A 16 -10.90 -3.11 0.32
N ALA A 17 -10.54 -4.24 -0.29
CA ALA A 17 -10.67 -5.55 0.34
C ALA A 17 -9.79 -5.70 1.58
N ASN A 18 -8.59 -5.11 1.59
CA ASN A 18 -7.64 -5.19 2.70
C ASN A 18 -7.65 -3.95 3.60
N LYS A 19 -8.55 -2.99 3.37
CA LYS A 19 -8.67 -1.72 4.11
C LYS A 19 -7.33 -0.99 4.25
N ILE A 20 -6.59 -0.89 3.14
CA ILE A 20 -5.29 -0.24 3.11
C ILE A 20 -5.50 1.28 3.16
N SER A 21 -4.98 1.95 4.18
CA SER A 21 -4.96 3.41 4.24
C SER A 21 -3.77 3.95 3.47
N LEU A 22 -3.95 5.10 2.83
CA LEU A 22 -2.94 5.79 2.02
C LEU A 22 -2.81 7.22 2.54
N ASN A 23 -1.66 7.51 3.16
CA ASN A 23 -1.36 8.81 3.73
C ASN A 23 -0.16 9.42 2.99
N PRO A 24 -0.26 10.66 2.51
CA PRO A 24 0.91 11.38 2.02
C PRO A 24 1.79 11.77 3.22
N ASP A 25 3.06 11.40 3.17
CA ASP A 25 4.07 11.85 4.11
C ASP A 25 4.86 13.01 3.48
N ASN A 26 4.52 14.21 3.96
CA ASN A 26 5.14 15.46 3.54
C ASN A 26 6.23 15.92 4.51
N GLN A 27 6.60 15.10 5.52
CA GLN A 27 7.60 15.48 6.52
C GLN A 27 9.05 15.25 6.05
N SER A 28 9.25 14.46 5.00
CA SER A 28 10.58 14.20 4.42
C SER A 28 10.91 15.15 3.27
N ASP A 29 12.20 15.45 3.08
CA ASP A 29 12.74 16.18 1.92
C ASP A 29 12.37 15.53 0.57
N SER A 30 11.93 14.27 0.59
CA SER A 30 11.31 13.58 -0.53
C SER A 30 9.84 13.29 -0.21
N PRO A 31 8.86 13.82 -0.97
CA PRO A 31 7.46 13.51 -0.76
C PRO A 31 7.21 12.03 -1.00
N GLN A 32 6.79 11.32 0.05
CA GLN A 32 6.52 9.90 0.01
C GLN A 32 5.05 9.62 0.34
N TRP A 33 4.59 8.44 -0.05
CA TRP A 33 3.29 7.91 0.31
C TRP A 33 3.48 6.75 1.27
N GLN A 34 2.80 6.83 2.40
CA GLN A 34 2.74 5.78 3.38
C GLN A 34 1.42 5.00 3.22
N ALA A 35 1.54 3.70 2.99
CA ALA A 35 0.43 2.77 3.05
C ALA A 35 0.44 2.02 4.38
N ARG A 36 -0.72 1.80 4.98
CA ARG A 36 -0.86 1.01 6.20
C ARG A 36 -2.06 0.07 6.10
N MET A 37 -1.95 -1.14 6.64
CA MET A 37 -3.09 -2.03 6.82
C MET A 37 -2.98 -2.80 8.14
N SER A 38 -4.12 -3.22 8.67
CA SER A 38 -4.17 -4.10 9.83
C SER A 38 -4.77 -5.44 9.41
N THR A 39 -4.06 -6.52 9.68
CA THR A 39 -4.52 -7.90 9.46
C THR A 39 -4.49 -8.68 10.76
N GLN A 40 -5.01 -9.91 10.77
CA GLN A 40 -4.95 -10.77 11.95
C GLN A 40 -3.52 -11.05 12.44
N GLY A 41 -2.52 -10.93 11.54
CA GLY A 41 -1.10 -11.12 11.86
C GLY A 41 -0.39 -9.87 12.39
N GLY A 42 -1.07 -8.72 12.48
CA GLY A 42 -0.50 -7.46 12.97
C GLY A 42 -0.76 -6.26 12.06
N GLU A 43 -0.08 -5.16 12.34
CA GLU A 43 -0.06 -3.98 11.48
C GLU A 43 1.09 -4.03 10.48
N TRP A 44 0.79 -3.69 9.24
CA TRP A 44 1.75 -3.58 8.15
C TRP A 44 1.82 -2.13 7.69
N GLN A 45 3.03 -1.65 7.44
CA GLN A 45 3.26 -0.33 6.85
C GLN A 45 4.28 -0.43 5.72
N ALA A 46 4.11 0.41 4.71
CA ALA A 46 5.05 0.53 3.60
C ALA A 46 5.10 1.97 3.08
N ASP A 47 6.30 2.45 2.78
CA ASP A 47 6.54 3.74 2.16
C ASP A 47 6.93 3.58 0.68
N SER A 48 6.48 4.50 -0.17
CA SER A 48 6.90 4.57 -1.57
C SER A 48 6.63 5.92 -2.19
N ALA A 49 7.32 6.25 -3.28
CA ALA A 49 7.05 7.48 -4.05
C ALA A 49 5.66 7.51 -4.71
N SER A 50 4.98 6.35 -4.83
CA SER A 50 3.63 6.24 -5.41
C SER A 50 2.68 5.56 -4.42
N PRO A 51 1.44 6.07 -4.25
CA PRO A 51 0.47 5.52 -3.33
C PRO A 51 0.08 4.08 -3.69
N LEU A 52 -0.11 3.79 -4.98
CA LEU A 52 -0.46 2.46 -5.44
C LEU A 52 0.67 1.46 -5.19
N ARG A 53 1.91 1.91 -5.41
CA ARG A 53 3.09 1.09 -5.13
C ARG A 53 3.23 0.80 -3.64
N ALA A 54 3.03 1.80 -2.78
CA ALA A 54 3.03 1.62 -1.33
C ALA A 54 1.95 0.62 -0.89
N ALA A 55 0.71 0.74 -1.42
CA ALA A 55 -0.37 -0.20 -1.11
C ALA A 55 -0.03 -1.65 -1.50
N MET A 56 0.53 -1.86 -2.69
CA MET A 56 0.88 -3.20 -3.15
C MET A 56 2.05 -3.80 -2.36
N ILE A 57 3.05 -3.00 -1.98
CA ILE A 57 4.14 -3.46 -1.10
C ILE A 57 3.56 -3.89 0.25
N CYS A 58 2.69 -3.07 0.84
CA CYS A 58 2.02 -3.38 2.10
C CYS A 58 1.26 -4.72 2.00
N PHE A 59 0.53 -4.92 0.90
CA PHE A 59 -0.24 -6.14 0.64
C PHE A 59 0.62 -7.38 0.45
N LEU A 60 1.78 -7.24 -0.19
CA LEU A 60 2.72 -8.34 -0.34
C LEU A 60 3.35 -8.72 1.01
N MET A 61 3.72 -7.74 1.83
CA MET A 61 4.25 -7.97 3.18
C MET A 61 3.25 -8.76 4.04
N SER A 62 1.98 -8.36 4.05
CA SER A 62 0.95 -9.05 4.83
C SER A 62 0.67 -10.49 4.36
N ARG A 63 1.08 -10.86 3.13
CA ARG A 63 0.90 -12.20 2.56
C ARG A 63 2.13 -13.09 2.67
N GLN A 64 3.32 -12.52 2.85
CA GLN A 64 4.57 -13.26 3.03
C GLN A 64 4.73 -13.82 4.44
N VAL A 65 3.95 -13.32 5.41
CA VAL A 65 3.98 -13.80 6.81
C VAL A 65 2.94 -14.90 7.03
N ASN A 66 2.93 -15.87 6.13
CA ASN A 66 2.12 -17.08 6.19
C ASN A 66 3.00 -18.31 5.93
#